data_AF-A0AAW9PRN1-F1
#
_entry.id   AF-A0AAW9PRN1-F1
#
_cell.length_a   1.000
_cell.length_b   1.000
_cell.length_c   1.000
_cell.angle_alpha   90.00
_cell.angle_beta   90.00
_cell.angle_gamma   90.00
#
_symmetry.space_group_name_H-M   'P 1'
#
loop_
_entity.id
_entity.type
_entity.pdbx_description
1 polymer ?
#
loop_
_entity_poly.entity_id
_entity_poly.type
_entity_poly.pdbx_seq_one_letter_code
_entity_poly.pdbx_strand_id
1 'polypeptide(L)'
;MADNWNSSIDYVAIGERLKAYRIGASLQAEDVAEQLGVSRAVIYRIERGDIVKIETLDRLAQVLETSLASLLGVESEYYPTALGLFERMRQLESVSDRILAHFEPVSLLLTSDSYLDVLRKMLKESKTSKSHGEADEKNIDAIISILIERRTYFEQRKPHIISLVGLRELERFIHTGMVGRLDLPEDIYSQRVKAARHEVIKLADLMESEPLDIQIGIIDEAMPSSSFQVLSGPSHSVMVTSPFRLGEMPNVYNGIGTVTYAPEAVKKHEDLMIRLWRKAHKGREGADLLRKLLKDIC
;
A
#
# COMPACT_ATOMS: atom_id res chain seq x y z
N MET A 1 46.25 -8.66 0.05
CA MET A 1 45.02 -7.96 -0.34
C MET A 1 43.91 -8.65 0.43
N ALA A 2 43.37 -8.00 1.45
CA ALA A 2 42.27 -8.57 2.21
C ALA A 2 41.01 -8.37 1.36
N ASP A 3 40.50 -9.45 0.78
CA ASP A 3 39.18 -9.46 0.17
C ASP A 3 38.18 -9.14 1.28
N ASN A 4 37.62 -7.95 1.22
CA ASN A 4 36.55 -7.53 2.10
C ASN A 4 35.28 -8.19 1.57
N TRP A 5 35.06 -9.46 1.92
CA TRP A 5 33.82 -10.19 1.66
C TRP A 5 32.71 -9.55 2.49
N ASN A 6 32.17 -8.44 2.02
CA ASN A 6 30.93 -7.89 2.54
C ASN A 6 29.83 -8.90 2.18
N SER A 7 29.32 -9.59 3.19
CA SER A 7 28.18 -10.51 3.04
C SER A 7 27.08 -9.83 2.24
N SER A 8 26.62 -10.44 1.14
CA SER A 8 25.53 -9.90 0.32
C SER A 8 24.15 -10.01 0.99
N ILE A 9 24.10 -10.58 2.20
CA ILE A 9 22.87 -10.81 2.96
C ILE A 9 22.51 -9.55 3.74
N ASP A 10 21.38 -8.95 3.39
CA ASP A 10 20.78 -7.83 4.12
C ASP A 10 19.92 -8.34 5.28
N TYR A 11 20.51 -8.44 6.47
CA TYR A 11 19.82 -8.89 7.67
C TYR A 11 18.70 -7.94 8.10
N VAL A 12 18.80 -6.64 7.82
CA VAL A 12 17.75 -5.67 8.14
C VAL A 12 16.51 -5.97 7.29
N ALA A 13 16.69 -6.17 5.98
CA ALA A 13 15.59 -6.54 5.09
C ALA A 13 14.93 -7.88 5.49
N ILE A 14 15.72 -8.86 5.96
CA ILE A 14 15.17 -10.13 6.49
C ILE A 14 14.31 -9.87 7.73
N GLY A 15 14.82 -9.09 8.68
CA GLY A 15 14.10 -8.73 9.91
C GLY A 15 12.78 -8.00 9.63
N GLU A 16 12.78 -7.08 8.66
CA GLU A 16 11.59 -6.37 8.21
C GLU A 16 10.53 -7.29 7.61
N ARG A 17 10.93 -8.22 6.73
CA ARG A 17 10.01 -9.23 6.14
C ARG A 17 9.43 -10.12 7.23
N LEU A 18 10.25 -10.62 8.15
CA LEU A 18 9.80 -11.41 9.29
C LEU A 18 8.73 -10.67 10.10
N LYS A 19 8.97 -9.39 10.39
CA LYS A 19 8.02 -8.53 11.09
C LYS A 19 6.71 -8.37 10.31
N ALA A 20 6.78 -8.15 9.00
CA ALA A 20 5.60 -8.01 8.14
C ALA A 20 4.77 -9.31 8.08
N TYR A 21 5.42 -10.48 7.94
CA TYR A 21 4.77 -11.78 7.99
C TYR A 21 4.12 -12.03 9.37
N ARG A 22 4.82 -11.75 10.46
CA ARG A 22 4.30 -11.92 11.82
C ARG A 22 3.06 -11.04 12.06
N ILE A 23 3.13 -9.77 11.69
CA ILE A 23 2.01 -8.83 11.78
C ILE A 23 0.85 -9.30 10.88
N GLY A 24 1.14 -9.77 9.67
CA GLY A 24 0.14 -10.29 8.74
C GLY A 24 -0.58 -11.54 9.26
N ALA A 25 0.12 -12.38 10.02
CA ALA A 25 -0.43 -13.55 10.70
C ALA A 25 -1.14 -13.21 12.04
N SER A 26 -1.22 -11.93 12.41
CA SER A 26 -1.77 -11.45 13.68
C SER A 26 -1.07 -12.03 14.93
N LEU A 27 0.20 -12.40 14.81
CA LEU A 27 0.99 -12.98 15.89
C LEU A 27 1.73 -11.89 16.67
N GLN A 28 1.74 -11.99 17.99
CA GLN A 28 2.65 -11.24 18.84
C GLN A 28 4.06 -11.83 18.79
N ALA A 29 5.06 -11.05 19.21
CA ALA A 29 6.43 -11.55 19.25
C ALA A 29 6.57 -12.71 20.25
N GLU A 30 5.76 -12.73 21.29
CA GLU A 30 5.63 -13.80 22.27
C GLU A 30 5.15 -15.11 21.66
N ASP A 31 4.13 -15.07 20.79
CA ASP A 31 3.56 -16.26 20.16
C ASP A 31 4.62 -16.98 19.30
N VAL A 32 5.39 -16.20 18.53
CA VAL A 32 6.49 -16.73 17.71
C VAL A 32 7.65 -17.23 18.59
N ALA A 33 7.96 -16.52 19.68
CA ALA A 33 9.02 -16.90 20.61
C ALA A 33 8.73 -18.25 21.30
N GLU A 34 7.48 -18.45 21.73
CA GLU A 34 7.01 -19.70 22.35
C GLU A 34 7.16 -20.88 21.39
N GLN A 35 6.68 -20.75 20.15
CA GLN A 35 6.80 -21.80 19.13
C GLN A 35 8.26 -22.14 18.78
N LEU A 36 9.17 -21.16 18.87
CA LEU A 36 10.59 -21.37 18.60
C LEU A 36 11.38 -21.87 19.81
N GLY A 37 10.83 -21.76 21.02
CA GLY A 37 11.54 -22.05 22.27
C GLY A 37 12.62 -21.01 22.59
N VAL A 38 12.39 -19.74 22.23
CA VAL A 38 13.29 -18.61 22.48
C VAL A 38 12.60 -17.51 23.28
N SER A 39 13.33 -16.47 23.70
CA SER A 39 12.70 -15.32 24.38
C SER A 39 12.14 -14.31 23.38
N ARG A 40 11.11 -13.55 23.77
CA ARG A 40 10.58 -12.41 23.00
C ARG A 40 11.66 -11.42 22.56
N ALA A 41 12.67 -11.20 23.41
CA ALA A 41 13.81 -10.33 23.11
C ALA A 41 14.64 -10.84 21.93
N VAL A 42 14.73 -12.16 21.73
CA VAL A 42 15.37 -12.73 20.54
C VAL A 42 14.57 -12.31 19.30
N ILE A 43 13.25 -12.50 19.27
CA ILE A 43 12.42 -12.12 18.12
C ILE A 43 12.63 -10.65 17.72
N TYR A 44 12.61 -9.72 18.69
CA TYR A 44 12.87 -8.31 18.38
C TYR A 44 14.28 -8.01 17.88
N ARG A 45 15.28 -8.77 18.31
CA ARG A 45 16.63 -8.64 17.77
C ARG A 45 16.66 -9.07 16.31
N ILE A 46 16.04 -10.21 16.00
CA ILE A 46 15.94 -10.70 14.61
C ILE A 46 15.19 -9.69 13.73
N GLU A 47 14.05 -9.17 14.19
CA GLU A 47 13.26 -8.18 13.45
C GLU A 47 13.98 -6.85 13.21
N ARG A 48 15.00 -6.53 14.01
CA ARG A 48 15.86 -5.35 13.81
C ARG A 48 17.08 -5.64 12.92
N GLY A 49 17.25 -6.89 12.47
CA GLY A 49 18.36 -7.29 11.61
C GLY A 49 19.62 -7.75 12.34
N ASP A 50 19.51 -8.22 13.59
CA ASP A 50 20.63 -8.93 14.23
C ASP A 50 20.95 -10.22 13.44
N ILE A 51 22.25 -10.54 13.35
CA ILE A 51 22.71 -11.77 12.69
C ILE A 51 22.11 -13.00 13.39
N VAL A 52 21.59 -13.90 12.58
CA VAL A 52 20.94 -15.14 13.01
C VAL A 52 21.45 -16.34 12.25
N LYS A 53 21.34 -17.51 12.87
CA LYS A 53 21.68 -18.78 12.23
C LYS A 53 20.63 -19.13 11.17
N ILE A 54 21.08 -19.75 10.09
CA ILE A 54 20.20 -20.14 8.98
C ILE A 54 19.11 -21.11 9.44
N GLU A 55 19.41 -22.00 10.39
CA GLU A 55 18.43 -22.94 10.96
C GLU A 55 17.34 -22.22 11.76
N THR A 56 17.65 -21.06 12.35
CA THR A 56 16.65 -20.23 13.03
C THR A 56 15.75 -19.54 12.02
N LEU A 57 16.30 -19.05 10.91
CA LEU A 57 15.52 -18.47 9.81
C LEU A 57 14.62 -19.51 9.15
N ASP A 58 15.09 -20.74 8.95
CA ASP A 58 14.29 -21.82 8.37
C ASP A 58 13.09 -22.18 9.26
N ARG A 59 13.30 -22.29 10.58
CA ARG A 59 12.20 -22.51 11.54
C ARG A 59 11.22 -21.33 11.58
N LEU A 60 11.71 -20.09 11.49
CA LEU A 60 10.86 -18.91 11.40
C LEU A 60 10.00 -18.93 10.14
N ALA A 61 10.57 -19.32 8.99
CA ALA A 61 9.84 -19.45 7.75
C ALA A 61 8.66 -20.43 7.89
N GLN A 62 8.90 -21.58 8.53
CA GLN A 62 7.85 -22.57 8.79
C GLN A 62 6.74 -22.04 9.72
N VAL A 63 7.10 -21.38 10.83
CA VAL A 63 6.14 -20.76 11.77
C VAL A 63 5.29 -19.69 11.09
N LEU A 64 5.87 -18.95 10.16
CA LEU A 64 5.22 -17.86 9.44
C LEU A 64 4.61 -18.29 8.10
N GLU A 65 4.56 -19.60 7.84
CA GLU A 65 4.01 -20.20 6.61
C GLU A 65 4.56 -19.58 5.32
N THR A 66 5.87 -19.29 5.30
CA THR A 66 6.61 -18.74 4.16
C THR A 66 7.83 -19.60 3.85
N SER A 67 8.62 -19.21 2.85
CA SER A 67 9.86 -19.89 2.48
C SER A 67 11.08 -19.13 2.99
N LEU A 68 12.17 -19.86 3.26
CA LEU A 68 13.46 -19.26 3.55
C LEU A 68 13.92 -18.36 2.38
N ALA A 69 13.64 -18.75 1.14
CA ALA A 69 13.95 -17.96 -0.05
C ALA A 69 13.19 -16.62 -0.10
N SER A 70 11.90 -16.59 0.26
CA SER A 70 11.13 -15.34 0.39
C SER A 70 11.68 -14.46 1.52
N LEU A 71 12.06 -15.03 2.68
CA LEU A 71 12.68 -14.26 3.76
C LEU A 71 14.02 -13.64 3.34
N LEU A 72 14.83 -14.40 2.60
CA LEU A 72 16.10 -13.92 2.04
C LEU A 72 15.90 -12.91 0.90
N GLY A 73 14.67 -12.72 0.39
CA GLY A 73 14.37 -11.82 -0.73
C GLY A 73 14.81 -12.36 -2.09
N VAL A 74 15.05 -13.68 -2.18
CA VAL A 74 15.39 -14.37 -3.45
C VAL A 74 14.13 -14.60 -4.28
N GLU A 75 13.05 -15.00 -3.63
CA GLU A 75 11.73 -15.15 -4.26
C GLU A 75 10.83 -13.96 -3.95
N SER A 76 9.66 -13.94 -4.59
CA SER A 76 8.63 -12.97 -4.23
C SER A 76 8.09 -13.24 -2.83
N GLU A 77 7.72 -12.17 -2.14
CA GLU A 77 7.01 -12.22 -0.87
C GLU A 77 5.50 -12.24 -1.17
N TYR A 78 4.74 -13.08 -0.47
CA TYR A 78 3.30 -13.23 -0.63
C TYR A 78 2.57 -12.89 0.68
N TYR A 79 1.65 -11.94 0.64
CA TYR A 79 0.91 -11.46 1.81
C TYR A 79 -0.58 -11.72 1.64
N PRO A 80 -1.16 -12.71 2.35
CA PRO A 80 -2.58 -13.03 2.24
C PRO A 80 -3.49 -12.03 2.99
N THR A 81 -2.91 -11.12 3.76
CA THR A 81 -3.65 -10.11 4.54
C THR A 81 -3.23 -8.70 4.16
N ALA A 82 -4.18 -7.77 4.17
CA ALA A 82 -3.91 -6.35 3.92
C ALA A 82 -2.95 -5.79 4.96
N LEU A 83 -3.09 -6.19 6.24
CA LEU A 83 -2.23 -5.70 7.32
C LEU A 83 -0.76 -6.06 7.09
N GLY A 84 -0.45 -7.29 6.70
CA GLY A 84 0.93 -7.72 6.41
C GLY A 84 1.51 -6.98 5.19
N LEU A 85 0.74 -6.87 4.10
CA LEU A 85 1.18 -6.13 2.92
C LEU A 85 1.42 -4.65 3.24
N PHE A 86 0.52 -4.00 3.98
CA PHE A 86 0.65 -2.59 4.31
C PHE A 86 1.80 -2.32 5.28
N GLU A 87 2.14 -3.25 6.18
CA GLU A 87 3.38 -3.16 6.97
C GLU A 87 4.60 -3.21 6.05
N ARG A 88 4.61 -4.16 5.10
CA ARG A 88 5.71 -4.24 4.15
C ARG A 88 5.83 -2.98 3.29
N MET A 89 4.71 -2.45 2.80
CA MET A 89 4.68 -1.18 2.08
C MET A 89 5.21 -0.03 2.95
N ARG A 90 4.80 0.07 4.22
CA ARG A 90 5.29 1.11 5.16
C ARG A 90 6.81 1.07 5.32
N GLN A 91 7.38 -0.13 5.45
CA GLN A 91 8.83 -0.33 5.56
C GLN A 91 9.55 0.09 4.27
N LEU A 92 9.03 -0.31 3.10
CA LEU A 92 9.65 0.04 1.82
C LEU A 92 9.52 1.53 1.49
N GLU A 93 8.37 2.13 1.77
CA GLU A 93 8.11 3.57 1.57
C GLU A 93 9.02 4.43 2.43
N SER A 94 9.29 4.03 3.68
CA SER A 94 10.13 4.79 4.61
C SER A 94 11.59 4.90 4.17
N VAL A 95 12.06 3.98 3.31
CA VAL A 95 13.43 3.97 2.78
C VAL A 95 13.53 4.35 1.29
N SER A 96 12.42 4.49 0.56
CA SER A 96 12.41 4.82 -0.88
C SER A 96 12.42 6.31 -1.20
N ASP A 97 13.29 6.76 -2.10
CA ASP A 97 13.33 8.15 -2.54
C ASP A 97 12.32 8.46 -3.64
N ARG A 98 11.89 7.43 -4.38
CA ARG A 98 10.92 7.57 -5.48
C ARG A 98 9.87 6.46 -5.45
N ILE A 99 8.62 6.87 -5.64
CA ILE A 99 7.43 6.01 -5.69
C ILE A 99 6.73 6.22 -7.03
N LEU A 100 6.62 5.17 -7.83
CA LEU A 100 5.75 5.13 -9.02
C LEU A 100 4.51 4.34 -8.65
N ALA A 101 3.34 4.96 -8.65
CA ALA A 101 2.13 4.35 -8.10
C ALA A 101 0.95 4.39 -9.07
N HIS A 102 0.25 3.27 -9.17
CA HIS A 102 -1.10 3.18 -9.72
C HIS A 102 -2.00 2.47 -8.70
N PHE A 103 -2.88 3.25 -8.07
CA PHE A 103 -3.89 2.76 -7.13
C PHE A 103 -5.24 3.36 -7.48
N GLU A 104 -6.28 2.54 -7.31
CA GLU A 104 -7.67 2.95 -7.55
C GLU A 104 -8.35 3.36 -6.24
N PRO A 105 -9.17 4.43 -6.24
CA PRO A 105 -9.31 5.46 -7.28
C PRO A 105 -8.24 6.55 -7.16
N VAL A 106 -7.57 6.67 -6.01
CA VAL A 106 -6.50 7.64 -5.75
C VAL A 106 -5.42 7.00 -4.89
N SER A 107 -4.18 7.46 -5.03
CA SER A 107 -3.09 7.04 -4.13
C SER A 107 -3.39 7.48 -2.70
N LEU A 108 -3.39 6.55 -1.75
CA LEU A 108 -3.59 6.83 -0.32
C LEU A 108 -2.66 7.93 0.20
N LEU A 109 -1.42 7.99 -0.31
CA LEU A 109 -0.43 8.96 0.14
C LEU A 109 -0.79 10.40 -0.24
N LEU A 110 -1.75 10.58 -1.17
CA LEU A 110 -2.19 11.87 -1.68
C LEU A 110 -3.62 12.26 -1.22
N THR A 111 -4.28 11.45 -0.40
CA THR A 111 -5.66 11.70 0.05
C THR A 111 -5.75 12.79 1.12
N SER A 112 -6.95 13.33 1.33
CA SER A 112 -7.21 14.32 2.39
C SER A 112 -7.03 13.75 3.80
N ASP A 113 -6.93 14.63 4.79
CA ASP A 113 -6.82 14.23 6.19
C ASP A 113 -8.06 13.48 6.69
N SER A 114 -9.23 13.82 6.13
CA SER A 114 -10.50 13.18 6.47
C SER A 114 -10.71 11.81 5.83
N TYR A 115 -9.89 11.44 4.83
CA TYR A 115 -10.08 10.22 4.05
C TYR A 115 -10.09 8.96 4.91
N LEU A 116 -9.13 8.85 5.83
CA LEU A 116 -8.98 7.67 6.69
C LEU A 116 -10.13 7.52 7.69
N ASP A 117 -10.72 8.63 8.16
CA ASP A 117 -11.90 8.59 9.01
C ASP A 117 -13.13 8.07 8.25
N VAL A 118 -13.25 8.46 6.97
CA VAL A 118 -14.30 7.96 6.09
C VAL A 118 -14.07 6.49 5.76
N LEU A 119 -12.83 6.10 5.40
CA LEU A 119 -12.44 4.73 5.11
C LEU A 119 -12.70 3.79 6.30
N ARG A 120 -12.40 4.21 7.53
CA ARG A 120 -12.70 3.42 8.73
C ARG A 120 -14.19 3.10 8.85
N LYS A 121 -15.05 4.07 8.52
CA LYS A 121 -16.51 3.86 8.50
C LYS A 121 -16.89 2.92 7.36
N MET A 122 -16.35 3.09 6.15
CA MET A 122 -16.61 2.21 5.01
C MET A 122 -16.22 0.75 5.30
N LEU A 123 -15.08 0.51 5.94
CA LEU A 123 -14.65 -0.84 6.33
C LEU A 123 -15.62 -1.46 7.36
N LYS A 124 -16.10 -0.65 8.32
CA LYS A 124 -17.12 -1.10 9.29
C LYS A 124 -18.49 -1.34 8.64
N GLU A 125 -18.85 -0.58 7.61
CA GLU A 125 -20.06 -0.74 6.81
C GLU A 125 -20.01 -2.00 5.91
N SER A 126 -18.82 -2.34 5.40
CA SER A 126 -18.60 -3.48 4.49
C SER A 126 -18.70 -4.85 5.19
N LYS A 127 -18.93 -4.88 6.51
CA LYS A 127 -19.05 -6.11 7.29
C LYS A 127 -20.25 -6.94 6.80
N THR A 128 -20.00 -8.18 6.41
CA THR A 128 -21.07 -9.15 6.15
C THR A 128 -21.54 -9.75 7.48
N SER A 129 -22.76 -10.30 7.52
CA SER A 129 -23.40 -10.87 8.73
C SER A 129 -22.60 -11.97 9.46
N LYS A 130 -21.50 -12.45 8.89
CA LYS A 130 -20.61 -13.49 9.45
C LYS A 130 -19.35 -12.95 10.12
N SER A 131 -19.00 -11.67 9.94
CA SER A 131 -17.77 -11.05 10.47
C SER A 131 -18.11 -9.90 11.44
N HIS A 132 -18.64 -10.23 12.62
CA HIS A 132 -19.14 -9.25 13.60
C HIS A 132 -18.40 -9.31 14.96
N GLY A 133 -17.24 -9.97 15.01
CA GLY A 133 -16.49 -10.14 16.25
C GLY A 133 -15.57 -8.98 16.58
N GLU A 134 -15.20 -8.85 17.85
CA GLU A 134 -14.20 -7.92 18.38
C GLU A 134 -12.85 -8.01 17.63
N ALA A 135 -12.48 -9.21 17.17
CA ALA A 135 -11.27 -9.44 16.39
C ALA A 135 -11.26 -8.69 15.05
N ASP A 136 -12.41 -8.59 14.37
CA ASP A 136 -12.52 -7.87 13.11
C ASP A 136 -12.38 -6.36 13.31
N GLU A 137 -12.94 -5.82 14.40
CA GLU A 137 -12.77 -4.42 14.77
C GLU A 137 -11.32 -4.08 15.10
N LYS A 138 -10.65 -4.94 15.87
CA LYS A 138 -9.21 -4.80 16.14
C LYS A 138 -8.38 -4.84 14.86
N ASN A 139 -8.74 -5.70 13.91
CA ASN A 139 -8.06 -5.77 12.61
C ASN A 139 -8.27 -4.49 11.77
N ILE A 140 -9.50 -3.97 11.68
CA ILE A 140 -9.79 -2.69 11.02
C ILE A 140 -8.97 -1.57 11.67
N ASP A 141 -8.93 -1.52 12.99
CA ASP A 141 -8.21 -0.49 13.72
C ASP A 141 -6.69 -0.59 13.51
N ALA A 142 -6.13 -1.80 13.46
CA ALA A 142 -4.73 -2.04 13.12
C ALA A 142 -4.42 -1.60 11.68
N ILE A 143 -5.30 -1.90 10.73
CA ILE A 143 -5.17 -1.41 9.35
C ILE A 143 -5.21 0.11 9.31
N ILE A 144 -6.19 0.76 9.95
CA ILE A 144 -6.23 2.23 9.94
C ILE A 144 -4.98 2.83 10.57
N SER A 145 -4.48 2.27 11.67
CA SER A 145 -3.23 2.70 12.31
C SER A 145 -2.05 2.65 11.34
N ILE A 146 -1.89 1.56 10.59
CA ILE A 146 -0.76 1.42 9.68
C ILE A 146 -0.85 2.37 8.48
N LEU A 147 -2.06 2.65 8.00
CA LEU A 147 -2.29 3.62 6.94
C LEU A 147 -1.99 5.06 7.40
N ILE A 148 -2.30 5.40 8.66
CA ILE A 148 -1.92 6.68 9.28
C ILE A 148 -0.41 6.82 9.33
N GLU A 149 0.30 5.76 9.77
CA GLU A 149 1.76 5.77 9.81
C GLU A 149 2.35 5.99 8.42
N ARG A 150 1.86 5.28 7.40
CA ARG A 150 2.32 5.45 6.00
C ARG A 150 2.17 6.90 5.52
N ARG A 151 1.00 7.52 5.75
CA ARG A 151 0.79 8.95 5.42
C ARG A 151 1.74 9.86 6.21
N THR A 152 1.94 9.58 7.50
CA THR A 152 2.84 10.37 8.35
C THR A 152 4.28 10.32 7.86
N TYR A 153 4.80 9.14 7.51
CA TYR A 153 6.14 8.99 6.94
C TYR A 153 6.27 9.72 5.59
N PHE A 154 5.26 9.62 4.73
CA PHE A 154 5.25 10.32 3.45
C PHE A 154 5.32 11.85 3.64
N GLU A 155 4.51 12.42 4.52
CA GLU A 155 4.52 13.86 4.81
C GLU A 155 5.84 14.36 5.43
N GLN A 156 6.50 13.54 6.25
CA GLN A 156 7.77 13.88 6.89
C GLN A 156 8.96 13.79 5.92
N ARG A 157 8.99 12.76 5.07
CA ARG A 157 10.15 12.45 4.21
C ARG A 157 10.01 13.03 2.80
N LYS A 158 8.78 13.27 2.35
CA LYS A 158 8.42 13.81 1.02
C LYS A 158 9.19 13.15 -0.13
N PRO A 159 9.14 11.81 -0.26
CA PRO A 159 9.75 11.13 -1.39
C PRO A 159 9.03 11.52 -2.69
N HIS A 160 9.74 11.50 -3.80
CA HIS A 160 9.16 11.89 -5.09
C HIS A 160 8.13 10.85 -5.55
N ILE A 161 6.86 11.22 -5.64
CA ILE A 161 5.77 10.34 -6.08
C ILE A 161 5.29 10.70 -7.49
N ILE A 162 5.20 9.70 -8.36
CA ILE A 162 4.53 9.76 -9.65
C ILE A 162 3.28 8.88 -9.56
N SER A 163 2.11 9.50 -9.53
CA SER A 163 0.82 8.80 -9.45
C SER A 163 0.09 8.83 -10.78
N LEU A 164 -0.28 7.65 -11.29
CA LEU A 164 -1.16 7.51 -12.43
C LEU A 164 -2.56 7.10 -11.99
N VAL A 165 -3.54 7.88 -12.42
CA VAL A 165 -4.95 7.71 -12.08
C VAL A 165 -5.76 7.64 -13.35
N GLY A 166 -6.69 6.70 -13.44
CA GLY A 166 -7.59 6.59 -14.57
C GLY A 166 -8.84 7.45 -14.41
N LEU A 167 -9.26 8.11 -15.49
CA LEU A 167 -10.39 9.04 -15.48
C LEU A 167 -11.72 8.31 -15.20
N ARG A 168 -11.89 7.11 -15.75
CA ARG A 168 -13.10 6.27 -15.58
C ARG A 168 -13.26 5.80 -14.14
N GLU A 169 -12.16 5.46 -13.48
CA GLU A 169 -12.14 5.07 -12.07
C GLU A 169 -12.54 6.24 -11.18
N LEU A 170 -12.08 7.47 -11.49
CA LEU A 170 -12.51 8.68 -10.78
C LEU A 170 -13.98 9.00 -11.00
N GLU A 171 -14.48 8.86 -12.24
CA GLU A 171 -15.90 9.05 -12.56
C GLU A 171 -16.77 8.07 -11.74
N ARG A 172 -16.42 6.78 -11.75
CA ARG A 172 -17.11 5.76 -10.94
C ARG A 172 -17.05 6.08 -9.45
N PHE A 173 -15.90 6.54 -8.95
CA PHE A 173 -15.71 6.89 -7.55
C PHE A 173 -16.58 8.07 -7.12
N ILE A 174 -16.70 9.11 -7.97
CA ILE A 174 -17.58 10.26 -7.71
C ILE A 174 -19.05 9.81 -7.67
N HIS A 175 -19.49 9.02 -8.66
CA HIS A 175 -20.87 8.54 -8.74
C HIS A 175 -21.23 7.61 -7.58
N THR A 176 -20.34 6.69 -7.21
CA THR A 176 -20.60 5.70 -6.16
C THR A 176 -20.48 6.33 -4.77
N GLY A 177 -19.54 7.27 -4.61
CA GLY A 177 -19.20 7.84 -3.32
C GLY A 177 -18.35 6.91 -2.45
N MET A 178 -17.84 7.47 -1.35
CA MET A 178 -17.03 6.74 -0.36
C MET A 178 -17.90 5.87 0.56
N VAL A 179 -18.45 4.79 0.02
CA VAL A 179 -19.40 3.89 0.72
C VAL A 179 -18.82 2.49 0.92
N GLY A 180 -19.14 1.85 2.05
CA GLY A 180 -18.83 0.42 2.25
C GLY A 180 -19.86 -0.54 1.63
N ARG A 181 -21.09 -0.06 1.45
CA ARG A 181 -22.23 -0.81 0.90
C ARG A 181 -23.21 0.16 0.22
N LEU A 182 -24.10 -0.35 -0.62
CA LEU A 182 -25.00 0.48 -1.45
C LEU A 182 -26.33 0.82 -0.74
N ASP A 183 -26.72 0.06 0.27
CA ASP A 183 -27.96 0.20 1.04
C ASP A 183 -27.82 1.20 2.21
N LEU A 184 -27.18 2.33 1.96
CA LEU A 184 -27.03 3.38 2.97
C LEU A 184 -28.22 4.37 2.94
N PRO A 185 -28.60 4.95 4.09
CA PRO A 185 -29.51 6.08 4.15
C PRO A 185 -29.07 7.22 3.21
N GLU A 186 -30.04 7.89 2.58
CA GLU A 186 -29.80 8.90 1.53
C GLU A 186 -28.95 10.08 2.03
N ASP A 187 -29.13 10.48 3.29
CA ASP A 187 -28.35 11.54 3.93
C ASP A 187 -26.87 11.15 4.08
N ILE A 188 -26.60 9.90 4.49
CA ILE A 188 -25.24 9.35 4.59
C ILE A 188 -24.63 9.22 3.19
N TYR A 189 -25.37 8.64 2.24
CA TYR A 189 -24.92 8.50 0.86
C TYR A 189 -24.53 9.85 0.24
N SER A 190 -25.36 10.88 0.38
CA SER A 190 -25.07 12.24 -0.09
C SER A 190 -23.80 12.82 0.54
N GLN A 191 -23.56 12.57 1.83
CA GLN A 191 -22.32 12.96 2.49
C GLN A 191 -21.10 12.21 1.93
N ARG A 192 -21.23 10.93 1.60
CA ARG A 192 -20.13 10.11 1.02
C ARG A 192 -19.80 10.48 -0.42
N VAL A 193 -20.79 10.87 -1.22
CA VAL A 193 -20.57 11.45 -2.55
C VAL A 193 -19.82 12.77 -2.45
N LYS A 194 -20.20 13.65 -1.50
CA LYS A 194 -19.47 14.90 -1.23
C LYS A 194 -18.03 14.65 -0.81
N ALA A 195 -17.77 13.64 0.02
CA ALA A 195 -16.42 13.23 0.42
C ALA A 195 -15.59 12.75 -0.79
N ALA A 196 -16.15 11.88 -1.65
CA ALA A 196 -15.48 11.46 -2.88
C ALA A 196 -15.13 12.63 -3.80
N ARG A 197 -16.08 13.56 -3.99
CA ARG A 197 -15.85 14.79 -4.77
C ARG A 197 -14.74 15.65 -4.17
N HIS A 198 -14.68 15.76 -2.85
CA HIS A 198 -13.63 16.51 -2.16
C HIS A 198 -12.23 15.93 -2.46
N GLU A 199 -12.08 14.61 -2.50
CA GLU A 199 -10.81 13.98 -2.89
C GLU A 199 -10.41 14.30 -4.33
N VAL A 200 -11.36 14.32 -5.27
CA VAL A 200 -11.07 14.66 -6.68
C VAL A 200 -10.73 16.15 -6.83
N ILE A 201 -11.37 17.04 -6.05
CA ILE A 201 -11.00 18.46 -5.98
C ILE A 201 -9.56 18.59 -5.48
N LYS A 202 -9.22 17.92 -4.37
CA LYS A 202 -7.85 17.92 -3.84
C LYS A 202 -6.84 17.42 -4.89
N LEU A 203 -7.18 16.35 -5.62
CA LEU A 203 -6.32 15.83 -6.69
C LEU A 203 -6.10 16.88 -7.79
N ALA A 204 -7.16 17.59 -8.22
CA ALA A 204 -7.06 18.67 -9.19
C ALA A 204 -6.19 19.83 -8.69
N ASP A 205 -6.31 20.19 -7.41
CA ASP A 205 -5.50 21.26 -6.80
C ASP A 205 -4.02 20.86 -6.68
N LEU A 206 -3.71 19.60 -6.37
CA LEU A 206 -2.34 19.06 -6.43
C LEU A 206 -1.79 19.08 -7.86
N MET A 207 -2.62 18.76 -8.84
CA MET A 207 -2.25 18.82 -10.26
C MET A 207 -1.99 20.25 -10.75
N GLU A 208 -2.73 21.25 -10.26
CA GLU A 208 -2.51 22.65 -10.65
C GLU A 208 -1.33 23.30 -9.92
N SER A 209 -1.13 22.97 -8.64
CA SER A 209 -0.06 23.54 -7.83
C SER A 209 1.32 22.93 -8.12
N GLU A 210 1.37 21.72 -8.69
CA GLU A 210 2.58 20.97 -9.05
C GLU A 210 3.69 21.02 -7.97
N PRO A 211 3.44 20.51 -6.74
CA PRO A 211 4.47 20.44 -5.72
C PRO A 211 5.71 19.68 -6.21
N LEU A 212 6.91 20.09 -5.78
CA LEU A 212 8.19 19.56 -6.30
C LEU A 212 8.32 18.03 -6.19
N ASP A 213 7.74 17.44 -5.15
CA ASP A 213 7.80 16.03 -4.81
C ASP A 213 6.60 15.22 -5.36
N ILE A 214 5.63 15.87 -6.01
CA ILE A 214 4.38 15.22 -6.44
C ILE A 214 4.13 15.46 -7.93
N GLN A 215 3.98 14.36 -8.67
CA GLN A 215 3.58 14.37 -10.07
C GLN A 215 2.37 13.45 -10.25
N ILE A 216 1.30 13.97 -10.84
CA ILE A 216 0.07 13.23 -11.08
C ILE A 216 -0.24 13.26 -12.59
N GLY A 217 -0.66 12.12 -13.12
CA GLY A 217 -1.09 11.98 -14.51
C GLY A 217 -2.46 11.31 -14.59
N ILE A 218 -3.37 11.92 -15.34
CA ILE A 218 -4.70 11.37 -15.61
C ILE A 218 -4.69 10.64 -16.96
N ILE A 219 -5.17 9.40 -16.96
CA ILE A 219 -5.25 8.52 -18.13
C ILE A 219 -6.72 8.35 -18.53
N ASP A 220 -7.07 8.69 -19.77
CA ASP A 220 -8.41 8.46 -20.35
C ASP A 220 -8.53 7.12 -21.13
N GLU A 221 -7.45 6.35 -21.14
CA GLU A 221 -7.42 4.98 -21.65
C GLU A 221 -7.74 3.96 -20.54
N ALA A 222 -7.90 2.69 -20.91
CA ALA A 222 -8.09 1.63 -19.93
C ALA A 222 -6.83 1.47 -19.07
N MET A 223 -6.99 1.55 -17.74
CA MET A 223 -5.93 1.29 -16.79
C MET A 223 -5.79 -0.22 -16.50
N PRO A 224 -4.60 -0.69 -16.09
CA PRO A 224 -4.46 -2.05 -15.59
C PRO A 224 -5.38 -2.27 -14.39
N SER A 225 -6.11 -3.38 -14.38
CA SER A 225 -7.03 -3.70 -13.26
C SER A 225 -6.32 -4.00 -11.93
N SER A 226 -5.01 -4.24 -11.97
CA SER A 226 -4.19 -4.50 -10.79
C SER A 226 -3.52 -3.20 -10.33
N SER A 227 -3.75 -2.82 -9.08
CA SER A 227 -2.98 -1.76 -8.45
C SER A 227 -1.55 -2.22 -8.15
N PHE A 228 -0.58 -1.35 -8.42
CA PHE A 228 0.82 -1.64 -8.16
C PHE A 228 1.60 -0.38 -7.81
N GLN A 229 2.76 -0.59 -7.17
CA GLN A 229 3.75 0.45 -6.99
C GLN A 229 5.16 -0.07 -7.24
N VAL A 230 6.00 0.77 -7.81
CA VAL A 230 7.44 0.56 -7.91
C VAL A 230 8.11 1.56 -7.00
N LEU A 231 8.90 1.04 -6.07
CA LEU A 231 9.61 1.78 -5.04
C LEU A 231 11.10 1.68 -5.34
N SER A 232 11.80 2.81 -5.36
CA SER A 232 13.22 2.87 -5.65
C SER A 232 13.95 3.80 -4.68
N GLY A 233 15.15 3.38 -4.28
CA GLY A 233 16.08 4.13 -3.45
C GLY A 233 17.53 3.82 -3.85
N PRO A 234 18.52 4.24 -3.06
CA PRO A 234 19.93 4.16 -3.44
C PRO A 234 20.43 2.71 -3.59
N SER A 235 19.86 1.79 -2.83
CA SER A 235 20.29 0.39 -2.74
C SER A 235 19.19 -0.62 -3.08
N HIS A 236 18.00 -0.17 -3.50
CA HIS A 236 16.89 -1.07 -3.80
C HIS A 236 15.99 -0.56 -4.93
N SER A 237 15.41 -1.52 -5.64
CA SER A 237 14.25 -1.31 -6.48
C SER A 237 13.33 -2.49 -6.31
N VAL A 238 12.06 -2.23 -6.01
CA VAL A 238 11.10 -3.26 -5.62
C VAL A 238 9.75 -2.93 -6.20
N MET A 239 9.06 -3.99 -6.63
CA MET A 239 7.72 -3.91 -7.20
C MET A 239 6.73 -4.56 -6.26
N VAL A 240 5.60 -3.89 -6.04
CA VAL A 240 4.52 -4.36 -5.17
C VAL A 240 3.22 -4.39 -5.95
N THR A 241 2.50 -5.51 -5.93
CA THR A 241 1.10 -5.60 -6.37
C THR A 241 0.17 -5.63 -5.15
N SER A 242 -0.93 -4.89 -5.23
CA SER A 242 -1.96 -4.90 -4.21
C SER A 242 -3.31 -5.30 -4.80
N PRO A 243 -3.92 -6.40 -4.33
CA PRO A 243 -5.32 -6.70 -4.62
C PRO A 243 -6.28 -5.99 -3.65
N PHE A 244 -5.75 -5.42 -2.57
CA PHE A 244 -6.54 -4.72 -1.57
C PHE A 244 -6.85 -3.31 -2.06
N ARG A 245 -8.13 -2.95 -2.01
CA ARG A 245 -8.65 -1.65 -2.49
C ARG A 245 -9.18 -0.84 -1.34
N LEU A 246 -8.82 0.44 -1.32
CA LEU A 246 -9.19 1.39 -0.27
C LEU A 246 -10.20 2.44 -0.75
N GLY A 247 -10.67 2.32 -2.00
CA GLY A 247 -11.72 3.17 -2.58
C GLY A 247 -13.14 2.76 -2.17
N GLU A 248 -14.11 3.07 -3.04
CA GLU A 248 -15.49 2.62 -2.90
C GLU A 248 -15.58 1.10 -2.72
N MET A 249 -16.48 0.63 -1.84
CA MET A 249 -16.63 -0.78 -1.47
C MET A 249 -15.27 -1.45 -1.18
N PRO A 250 -14.56 -0.99 -0.14
CA PRO A 250 -13.17 -1.36 0.08
C PRO A 250 -13.03 -2.85 0.37
N ASN A 251 -11.89 -3.41 -0.05
CA ASN A 251 -11.57 -4.81 0.18
C ASN A 251 -10.19 -4.91 0.84
N VAL A 252 -10.18 -5.35 2.10
CA VAL A 252 -8.97 -5.63 2.88
C VAL A 252 -8.86 -7.11 3.30
N TYR A 253 -9.79 -7.95 2.84
CA TYR A 253 -9.94 -9.33 3.30
C TYR A 253 -9.55 -10.36 2.26
N ASN A 254 -9.86 -10.10 0.98
CA ASN A 254 -9.71 -11.08 -0.09
C ASN A 254 -8.61 -10.65 -1.06
N GLY A 255 -7.50 -11.38 -1.07
CA GLY A 255 -6.43 -11.16 -2.04
C GLY A 255 -5.07 -11.62 -1.53
N ILE A 256 -4.12 -11.73 -2.44
CA ILE A 256 -2.71 -11.99 -2.14
C ILE A 256 -1.89 -10.82 -2.68
N GLY A 257 -1.35 -10.00 -1.77
CA GLY A 257 -0.35 -9.00 -2.12
C GLY A 257 0.97 -9.67 -2.48
N THR A 258 1.68 -9.14 -3.48
CA THR A 258 3.00 -9.66 -3.85
C THR A 258 4.04 -8.56 -3.81
N VAL A 259 5.22 -8.84 -3.27
CA VAL A 259 6.39 -7.96 -3.31
C VAL A 259 7.52 -8.70 -3.99
N THR A 260 8.18 -8.09 -4.96
CA THR A 260 9.28 -8.73 -5.70
C THR A 260 10.42 -7.77 -6.00
N TYR A 261 11.63 -8.28 -5.86
CA TYR A 261 12.88 -7.60 -6.21
C TYR A 261 13.41 -8.04 -7.58
N ALA A 262 12.67 -8.89 -8.30
CA ALA A 262 13.07 -9.39 -9.61
C ALA A 262 13.28 -8.20 -10.59
N PRO A 263 14.50 -8.00 -11.12
CA PRO A 263 14.82 -6.83 -11.94
C PRO A 263 13.93 -6.71 -13.18
N GLU A 264 13.56 -7.85 -13.79
CA GLU A 264 12.67 -7.90 -14.94
C GLU A 264 11.24 -7.48 -14.61
N ALA A 265 10.74 -7.81 -13.41
CA ALA A 265 9.40 -7.42 -12.98
C ALA A 265 9.35 -5.91 -12.71
N VAL A 266 10.33 -5.40 -11.98
CA VAL A 266 10.52 -3.96 -11.74
C VAL A 266 10.59 -3.21 -13.07
N LYS A 267 11.51 -3.62 -13.97
CA LYS A 267 11.76 -2.94 -15.23
C LYS A 267 10.52 -2.90 -16.13
N LYS A 268 9.79 -4.01 -16.24
CA LYS A 268 8.55 -4.07 -17.06
C LYS A 268 7.46 -3.14 -16.52
N HIS A 269 7.32 -3.01 -15.20
CA HIS A 269 6.36 -2.08 -14.59
C HIS A 269 6.81 -0.63 -14.73
N GLU A 270 8.09 -0.32 -14.58
CA GLU A 270 8.62 1.02 -14.88
C GLU A 270 8.37 1.41 -16.34
N ASP A 271 8.65 0.51 -17.29
CA ASP A 271 8.42 0.76 -18.72
C ASP A 271 6.92 0.96 -19.01
N LEU A 272 6.03 0.25 -18.30
CA LEU A 272 4.58 0.49 -18.37
C LEU A 272 4.22 1.89 -17.85
N MET A 273 4.73 2.29 -16.68
CA MET A 273 4.52 3.62 -16.12
C MET A 273 4.98 4.71 -17.09
N ILE A 274 6.17 4.55 -17.71
CA ILE A 274 6.69 5.50 -18.71
C ILE A 274 5.76 5.60 -19.92
N ARG A 275 5.26 4.46 -20.44
CA ARG A 275 4.34 4.45 -21.59
C ARG A 275 3.03 5.16 -21.27
N LEU A 276 2.42 4.88 -20.11
CA LEU A 276 1.18 5.53 -19.67
C LEU A 276 1.42 7.03 -19.40
N TRP A 277 2.51 7.37 -18.70
CA TRP A 277 2.87 8.76 -18.41
C TRP A 277 3.00 9.61 -19.67
N ARG A 278 3.51 9.07 -20.79
CA ARG A 278 3.59 9.81 -22.06
C ARG A 278 2.22 10.24 -22.60
N LYS A 279 1.17 9.48 -22.30
CA LYS A 279 -0.20 9.72 -22.75
C LYS A 279 -1.06 10.46 -21.72
N ALA A 280 -0.56 10.65 -20.51
CA ALA A 280 -1.32 11.24 -19.42
C ALA A 280 -1.52 12.76 -19.60
N HIS A 281 -2.71 13.24 -19.24
CA HIS A 281 -2.96 14.66 -18.99
C HIS A 281 -2.32 15.05 -17.65
N LYS A 282 -1.55 16.14 -17.64
CA LYS A 282 -0.68 16.54 -16.51
C LYS A 282 -0.89 18.00 -16.17
N GLY A 283 -0.39 18.40 -15.00
CA GLY A 283 -0.41 19.79 -14.57
C GLY A 283 -1.83 20.39 -14.66
N ARG A 284 -1.89 21.64 -15.10
CA ARG A 284 -3.15 22.36 -15.31
C ARG A 284 -4.14 21.68 -16.26
N GLU A 285 -3.67 21.05 -17.34
CA GLU A 285 -4.55 20.38 -18.31
C GLU A 285 -5.34 19.25 -17.65
N GLY A 286 -4.66 18.42 -16.86
CA GLY A 286 -5.31 17.35 -16.10
C GLY A 286 -6.20 17.89 -14.98
N ALA A 287 -5.81 18.99 -14.31
CA ALA A 287 -6.65 19.64 -13.31
C ALA A 287 -7.98 20.15 -13.92
N ASP A 288 -7.92 20.79 -15.09
CA ASP A 288 -9.11 21.28 -15.80
C ASP A 288 -10.02 20.13 -16.25
N LEU A 289 -9.44 19.00 -16.68
CA LEU A 289 -10.18 17.78 -16.98
C LEU A 289 -10.95 17.24 -15.77
N LEU A 290 -10.32 17.16 -14.59
CA LEU A 290 -10.98 16.74 -13.35
C LEU A 290 -12.07 17.72 -12.91
N ARG A 291 -11.84 19.03 -13.05
CA ARG A 291 -12.84 20.06 -12.72
C ARG A 291 -14.03 20.03 -13.68
N LYS A 292 -13.81 19.68 -14.95
CA LYS A 292 -14.88 19.44 -15.91
C LYS A 292 -15.69 18.21 -15.51
N LEU A 293 -15.04 17.09 -15.20
CA LEU A 293 -15.70 15.87 -14.72
C LEU A 293 -16.63 16.16 -13.51
N LEU A 294 -16.14 16.93 -12.54
CA LEU A 294 -16.92 17.31 -11.35
C LEU A 294 -18.15 18.18 -11.66
N LYS A 295 -18.13 18.96 -12.75
CA LYS A 295 -19.27 19.75 -13.23
C LYS A 295 -20.27 18.91 -14.01
N ASP A 296 -19.80 17.98 -14.82
CA ASP A 296 -20.65 17.14 -15.68
C ASP A 296 -21.46 16.11 -14.87
N ILE A 297 -20.97 15.73 -13.68
CA ILE A 297 -21.66 14.81 -12.74
C ILE A 297 -22.62 15.55 -11.78
N CYS A 298 -22.71 16.88 -11.86
CA CYS A 298 -23.66 17.71 -11.08
C CYS A 298 -24.95 17.98 -11.86
#